data_AF-A0A7S1BV46-F1
#
_entry.id   AF-A0A7S1BV46-F1
#
_cell.length_a   1.000
_cell.length_b   1.000
_cell.length_c   1.000
_cell.angle_alpha   90.00
_cell.angle_beta   90.00
_cell.angle_gamma   90.00
#
_symmetry.space_group_name_H-M   'P 1'
#
loop_
_entity.id
_entity.type
_entity.pdbx_description
1 polymer ?
#
loop_
_entity_poly.entity_id
_entity_poly.type
_entity_poly.pdbx_seq_one_letter_code
_entity_poly.pdbx_strand_id
1 'polypeptide(L)'
;MSVVVKKKRPICPKCGHHPSTCLCPYLPKEHPGTLRRSSIAILQHPHEARRFNSSVRLLSLVQEVTVLTGRRLDQIQGTDAKIWLERIRCGNVVLVYPSNDAVGLEEGVDEYRSRRKRIADGNFEGRGNDDGVVLFLFIDATWTHAKEMYQYHVRCGIFPPPPSGEKNGMIRVAMDPFRGWTPTQFRPSRFISIRCPASGSAKKF
;
A
#
# COMPACT_ATOMS: atom_id res chain seq x y z
N MET A 1 12.20 8.93 53.68
CA MET A 1 12.55 8.12 52.50
C MET A 1 12.16 8.90 51.26
N SER A 2 13.13 9.56 50.61
CA SER A 2 12.87 10.39 49.43
C SER A 2 12.72 9.50 48.20
N VAL A 3 11.50 9.38 47.68
CA VAL A 3 11.20 8.64 46.45
C VAL A 3 11.85 9.39 45.29
N VAL A 4 12.94 8.84 44.75
CA VAL A 4 13.56 9.34 43.51
C VAL A 4 12.62 9.04 42.35
N VAL A 5 11.78 10.02 42.00
CA VAL A 5 10.95 9.96 40.80
C VAL A 5 11.88 10.04 39.60
N LYS A 6 12.18 8.89 38.99
CA LYS A 6 12.89 8.83 37.71
C LYS A 6 12.11 9.66 36.68
N LYS A 7 12.64 10.83 36.29
CA LYS A 7 12.09 11.63 35.19
C LYS A 7 12.01 10.74 33.95
N LYS A 8 10.80 10.34 33.56
CA LYS A 8 10.56 9.61 32.30
C LYS A 8 11.05 10.51 31.17
N ARG A 9 11.76 9.93 30.21
CA ARG A 9 12.27 10.67 29.05
C ARG A 9 11.09 11.30 28.31
N PRO A 10 11.21 12.56 27.84
CA PRO A 10 10.14 13.18 27.06
C PRO A 10 9.91 12.37 25.78
N ILE A 11 8.65 12.17 25.44
CA ILE A 11 8.20 11.47 24.23
C ILE A 11 7.22 12.39 23.51
N CYS A 12 7.29 12.45 22.18
CA CYS A 12 6.34 13.21 21.39
C CYS A 12 4.92 12.62 21.53
N PRO A 13 3.91 13.41 21.90
CA PRO A 13 2.54 12.90 22.04
C PRO A 13 1.91 12.51 20.69
N LYS A 14 2.40 13.06 19.57
CA LYS A 14 1.86 12.79 18.23
C LYS A 14 2.37 11.48 17.63
N CYS A 15 3.68 11.22 17.72
CA CYS A 15 4.30 10.07 17.05
C CYS A 15 4.98 9.05 17.98
N GLY A 16 5.06 9.33 19.29
CA GLY A 16 5.68 8.41 20.25
C GLY A 16 7.22 8.35 20.18
N HIS A 17 7.87 9.21 19.40
CA HIS A 17 9.33 9.26 19.29
C HIS A 17 9.98 10.18 20.33
N HIS A 18 11.24 9.90 20.67
CA HIS A 18 12.05 10.81 21.47
C HIS A 18 12.25 12.14 20.70
N PRO A 19 12.32 13.31 21.36
CA PRO A 19 12.48 14.60 20.68
C PRO A 19 13.63 14.64 19.67
N SER A 20 14.74 13.94 19.94
CA SER A 20 15.90 13.88 19.03
C SER A 20 15.67 13.09 17.74
N THR A 21 14.65 12.22 17.69
CA THR A 21 14.30 11.41 16.50
C THR A 21 12.90 11.73 15.97
N CYS A 22 12.23 12.71 16.59
CA CYS A 22 10.89 13.11 16.21
C CYS A 22 10.92 13.97 14.95
N LEU A 23 10.19 13.54 13.92
CA LEU A 23 10.06 14.28 12.67
C LEU A 23 8.84 15.22 12.65
N CYS A 24 7.93 15.13 13.63
CA CYS A 24 6.71 15.94 13.67
C CYS A 24 6.91 17.45 13.52
N PRO A 25 7.95 18.08 14.12
CA PRO A 25 8.18 19.52 13.94
C PRO A 25 8.50 19.93 12.50
N TYR A 26 9.02 19.00 11.70
CA TYR A 26 9.42 19.21 10.31
C TYR A 26 8.35 18.76 9.31
N LEU A 27 7.28 18.11 9.80
CA LEU A 27 6.16 17.75 8.94
C LEU A 27 5.36 19.00 8.57
N PRO A 28 4.82 19.06 7.34
CA PRO A 28 3.86 20.09 6.96
C PRO A 28 2.74 20.18 8.00
N LYS A 29 2.45 21.39 8.48
CA LYS A 29 1.35 21.61 9.43
C LYS A 29 -0.02 21.36 8.77
N GLU A 30 -0.09 21.69 7.49
CA GLU A 30 -1.20 21.35 6.61
C GLU A 30 -0.83 20.06 5.90
N HIS A 31 -1.69 19.05 5.99
CA HIS A 31 -1.58 17.85 5.17
C HIS A 31 -1.50 18.28 3.70
N PRO A 32 -0.61 17.70 2.86
CA PRO A 32 -0.42 18.08 1.45
C PRO A 32 -1.63 17.82 0.52
N GLY A 33 -2.86 18.05 1.00
CA GLY A 33 -4.11 17.76 0.36
C GLY A 33 -4.58 16.36 0.75
N THR A 34 -5.68 16.28 1.50
CA THR A 34 -6.42 15.02 1.60
C THR A 34 -6.71 14.56 0.17
N LEU A 35 -6.34 13.32 -0.16
CA LEU A 35 -6.53 12.76 -1.48
C LEU A 35 -8.04 12.65 -1.76
N ARG A 36 -8.61 13.68 -2.38
CA ARG A 36 -10.07 13.80 -2.55
C ARG A 36 -10.68 12.70 -3.42
N ARG A 37 -9.85 12.02 -4.22
CA ARG A 37 -10.27 11.00 -5.20
C ARG A 37 -9.54 9.67 -5.02
N SER A 38 -8.85 9.47 -3.91
CA SER A 38 -8.24 8.16 -3.64
C SER A 38 -8.14 7.90 -2.15
N SER A 39 -8.46 6.67 -1.77
CA SER A 39 -8.29 6.19 -0.40
C SER A 39 -7.26 5.06 -0.41
N ILE A 40 -6.37 5.09 0.59
CA ILE A 40 -5.23 4.19 0.69
C ILE A 40 -5.41 3.30 1.91
N ALA A 41 -5.38 1.99 1.68
CA ALA A 41 -5.20 0.99 2.72
C ALA A 41 -3.82 0.35 2.62
N ILE A 42 -3.19 0.13 3.77
CA ILE A 42 -1.92 -0.58 3.89
C ILE A 42 -2.15 -1.81 4.76
N LEU A 43 -2.02 -2.99 4.17
CA LEU A 43 -1.93 -4.25 4.89
C LEU A 43 -0.49 -4.43 5.38
N GLN A 44 -0.27 -4.10 6.65
CA GLN A 44 1.05 -4.08 7.26
C GLN A 44 1.34 -5.38 8.01
N HIS A 45 2.49 -6.00 7.70
CA HIS A 45 2.95 -7.18 8.41
C HIS A 45 3.30 -6.86 9.88
N PRO A 46 2.92 -7.70 10.88
CA PRO A 46 3.16 -7.42 12.30
C PRO A 46 4.63 -7.17 12.68
N HIS A 47 5.58 -7.81 11.98
CA HIS A 47 7.01 -7.53 12.17
C HIS A 47 7.40 -6.11 11.72
N GLU A 48 6.82 -5.58 10.64
CA GLU A 48 7.09 -4.21 10.19
C GLU A 48 6.43 -3.18 11.10
N ALA A 49 5.21 -3.44 11.59
CA ALA A 49 4.51 -2.55 12.52
C ALA A 49 5.29 -2.33 13.85
N ARG A 50 6.07 -3.34 14.26
CA ARG A 50 6.95 -3.27 15.44
C ARG A 50 8.23 -2.47 15.19
N ARG A 51 8.61 -2.22 13.93
CA ARG A 51 9.81 -1.44 13.63
C ARG A 51 9.58 0.03 13.96
N PHE A 52 10.56 0.61 14.63
CA PHE A 52 10.54 2.02 15.02
C PHE A 52 10.67 2.95 13.80
N ASN A 53 11.40 2.53 12.76
CA ASN A 53 11.62 3.29 11.53
C ASN A 53 10.62 2.90 10.41
N SER A 54 9.38 2.59 10.79
CA SER A 54 8.34 2.22 9.81
C SER A 54 7.90 3.46 9.03
N SER A 55 8.03 3.42 7.70
CA SER A 55 7.54 4.45 6.79
C SER A 55 6.04 4.69 6.91
N VAL A 56 5.28 3.64 7.22
CA VAL A 56 3.82 3.71 7.43
C VAL A 56 3.45 4.65 8.57
N ARG A 57 4.23 4.67 9.66
CA ARG A 57 4.00 5.61 10.77
C ARG A 57 4.21 7.06 10.38
N LEU A 58 5.15 7.33 9.47
CA LEU A 58 5.36 8.67 8.94
C LEU A 58 4.21 9.06 8.00
N LEU A 59 3.79 8.15 7.12
CA LEU A 59 2.67 8.35 6.21
C LEU A 59 1.38 8.66 6.96
N SER A 60 1.07 7.93 8.04
CA SER A 60 -0.14 8.17 8.85
C SER A 60 -0.15 9.53 9.56
N LEU A 61 0.99 10.22 9.67
CA LEU A 61 1.06 11.58 10.23
C LEU A 61 0.81 12.67 9.19
N VAL A 62 0.96 12.34 7.91
CA VAL A 62 0.92 13.29 6.78
C VAL A 62 -0.32 13.08 5.91
N GLN A 63 -0.88 11.87 5.89
CA GLN A 63 -2.02 11.51 5.05
C GLN A 63 -3.00 10.64 5.83
N GLU A 64 -4.28 10.77 5.50
CA GLU A 64 -5.31 9.82 5.94
C GLU A 64 -5.11 8.48 5.23
N VAL A 65 -4.66 7.48 5.98
CA VAL A 65 -4.37 6.12 5.50
C VAL A 65 -4.97 5.12 6.48
N THR A 66 -5.68 4.12 5.98
CA THR A 66 -6.13 3.00 6.81
C THR A 66 -5.02 1.97 6.92
N VAL A 67 -4.50 1.75 8.13
CA VAL A 67 -3.46 0.73 8.37
C VAL A 67 -4.11 -0.52 8.97
N LEU A 68 -4.11 -1.60 8.19
CA LEU A 68 -4.59 -2.91 8.60
C LEU A 68 -3.38 -3.74 9.04
N THR A 69 -3.17 -3.87 10.35
CA THR A 69 -2.02 -4.62 10.87
C THR A 69 -2.38 -6.10 11.02
N GLY A 70 -1.74 -6.96 10.23
CA GLY A 70 -1.98 -8.40 10.27
C GLY A 70 -1.29 -9.16 9.15
N ARG A 71 -1.13 -10.47 9.34
CA ARG A 71 -0.65 -11.36 8.27
C ARG A 71 -1.76 -11.76 7.30
N ARG A 72 -2.99 -11.84 7.81
CA ARG A 72 -4.15 -12.43 7.15
C ARG A 72 -5.35 -11.53 7.43
N LEU A 73 -5.95 -10.95 6.39
CA LEU A 73 -7.02 -9.96 6.50
C LEU A 73 -8.25 -10.49 7.25
N ASP A 74 -8.61 -11.76 7.02
CA ASP A 74 -9.72 -12.47 7.68
C ASP A 74 -9.51 -12.66 9.19
N GLN A 75 -8.28 -12.51 9.68
CA GLN A 75 -7.95 -12.65 11.10
C GLN A 75 -7.77 -11.29 11.80
N ILE A 76 -7.83 -10.18 11.06
CA ILE A 76 -7.71 -8.85 11.66
C ILE A 76 -9.03 -8.51 12.35
N GLN A 77 -8.94 -8.24 13.66
CA GLN A 77 -10.10 -7.80 14.43
C GLN A 77 -10.36 -6.31 14.21
N GLY A 78 -11.63 -5.95 14.02
CA GLY A 78 -12.05 -4.55 13.87
C GLY A 78 -13.11 -4.38 12.79
N THR A 79 -13.92 -3.33 12.92
CA THR A 79 -14.95 -2.98 11.94
C THR A 79 -14.33 -2.62 10.58
N ASP A 80 -13.20 -1.91 10.60
CA ASP A 80 -12.51 -1.47 9.39
C ASP A 80 -12.01 -2.64 8.54
N ALA A 81 -11.46 -3.68 9.17
CA ALA A 81 -10.99 -4.87 8.46
C ALA A 81 -12.14 -5.58 7.72
N LYS A 82 -13.33 -5.68 8.33
CA LYS A 82 -14.51 -6.26 7.69
C LYS A 82 -14.98 -5.41 6.51
N ILE A 83 -15.02 -4.09 6.66
CA ILE A 83 -15.38 -3.17 5.58
C ILE A 83 -14.41 -3.32 4.39
N TRP A 84 -13.11 -3.39 4.66
CA TRP A 84 -12.10 -3.57 3.61
C TRP A 84 -12.16 -4.95 2.97
N LEU A 85 -12.43 -6.02 3.72
CA LEU A 85 -12.65 -7.36 3.17
C LEU A 85 -13.81 -7.39 2.17
N GLU A 86 -14.95 -6.78 2.51
CA GLU A 86 -16.09 -6.69 1.60
C GLU A 86 -15.76 -5.85 0.36
N ARG A 87 -15.07 -4.72 0.52
CA ARG A 87 -14.60 -3.90 -0.61
C ARG A 87 -13.69 -4.67 -1.57
N ILE A 88 -12.78 -5.48 -1.02
CA ILE A 88 -11.86 -6.33 -1.80
C ILE A 88 -12.63 -7.42 -2.54
N ARG A 89 -13.58 -8.09 -1.88
CA ARG A 89 -14.43 -9.13 -2.47
C ARG A 89 -15.28 -8.61 -3.62
N CYS A 90 -15.77 -7.37 -3.54
CA CYS A 90 -16.51 -6.73 -4.62
C CYS A 90 -15.64 -6.36 -5.84
N GLY A 91 -14.32 -6.61 -5.81
CA GLY A 91 -13.42 -6.30 -6.94
C GLY A 91 -13.18 -4.80 -7.16
N ASN A 92 -13.62 -3.96 -6.22
CA ASN A 92 -13.53 -2.50 -6.29
C ASN A 92 -12.26 -1.96 -5.62
N VAL A 93 -11.14 -2.68 -5.77
CA VAL A 93 -9.85 -2.31 -5.17
C VAL A 93 -8.73 -2.55 -6.16
N VAL A 94 -7.80 -1.60 -6.22
CA VAL A 94 -6.55 -1.69 -6.96
C VAL A 94 -5.46 -2.18 -6.00
N LEU A 95 -4.99 -3.41 -6.18
CA LEU A 95 -3.87 -3.98 -5.43
C LEU A 95 -2.56 -3.51 -6.03
N VAL A 96 -1.74 -2.84 -5.23
CA VAL A 96 -0.37 -2.46 -5.60
C VAL A 96 0.56 -3.60 -5.19
N TYR A 97 0.83 -4.51 -6.14
CA TYR A 97 1.71 -5.65 -5.92
C TYR A 97 2.25 -6.18 -7.26
N PRO A 98 3.58 -6.40 -7.40
CA PRO A 98 4.18 -6.90 -8.63
C PRO A 98 3.91 -8.41 -8.79
N SER A 99 2.76 -8.71 -9.37
CA SER A 99 2.34 -10.05 -9.77
C SER A 99 2.52 -10.21 -11.29
N ASN A 100 2.45 -11.44 -11.79
CA ASN A 100 2.65 -11.72 -13.21
C ASN A 100 1.54 -11.12 -14.10
N ASP A 101 0.36 -10.88 -13.54
CA ASP A 101 -0.79 -10.24 -14.17
C ASP A 101 -0.92 -8.76 -13.83
N ALA A 102 0.09 -8.17 -13.17
CA ALA A 102 0.07 -6.76 -12.83
C ALA A 102 0.24 -5.87 -14.07
N VAL A 103 -0.64 -4.90 -14.23
CA VAL A 103 -0.56 -3.87 -15.27
C VAL A 103 0.14 -2.61 -14.75
N GLY A 104 0.40 -1.64 -15.64
CA GLY A 104 0.90 -0.32 -15.22
C GLY A 104 -0.10 0.41 -14.30
N LEU A 105 0.38 1.33 -13.47
CA LEU A 105 -0.47 2.06 -12.53
C LEU A 105 -1.58 2.83 -13.24
N GLU A 106 -1.24 3.54 -14.31
CA GLU A 106 -2.17 4.35 -15.10
C GLU A 106 -3.25 3.47 -15.75
N GLU A 107 -2.83 2.35 -16.37
CA GLU A 107 -3.70 1.37 -16.99
C GLU A 107 -4.67 0.75 -15.96
N GLY A 108 -4.18 0.41 -14.77
CA GLY A 108 -5.03 -0.14 -13.71
C GLY A 108 -6.04 0.88 -13.17
N VAL A 109 -5.67 2.17 -13.09
CA VAL A 109 -6.59 3.24 -12.69
C VAL A 109 -7.68 3.47 -13.75
N ASP A 110 -7.33 3.42 -15.03
CA ASP A 110 -8.28 3.57 -16.12
C ASP A 110 -9.24 2.38 -16.22
N GLU A 111 -8.76 1.15 -16.00
CA GLU A 111 -9.61 -0.04 -15.90
C GLU A 111 -10.56 0.06 -14.70
N TYR A 112 -10.08 0.54 -13.55
CA TYR A 112 -10.91 0.77 -12.37
C TYR A 112 -12.08 1.73 -12.68
N ARG A 113 -11.78 2.87 -13.30
CA ARG A 113 -12.79 3.87 -13.70
C ARG A 113 -13.77 3.27 -14.70
N SER A 114 -13.28 2.52 -15.68
CA SER A 114 -14.10 1.88 -16.71
C SER A 114 -15.03 0.81 -16.12
N ARG A 115 -14.60 0.07 -15.09
CA ARG A 115 -15.45 -0.87 -14.35
C ARG A 115 -16.53 -0.17 -13.55
N ARG A 116 -16.18 0.88 -12.80
CA ARG A 116 -17.18 1.65 -12.04
C ARG A 116 -18.23 2.27 -12.94
N LYS A 117 -17.84 2.81 -14.10
CA LYS A 117 -18.78 3.37 -15.08
C LYS A 117 -19.78 2.31 -15.57
N ARG A 118 -19.30 1.11 -15.95
CA ARG A 118 -20.16 -0.02 -16.34
C ARG A 118 -21.17 -0.42 -15.26
N ILE A 119 -20.75 -0.41 -13.98
CA ILE A 119 -21.63 -0.72 -12.85
C ILE A 119 -22.67 0.38 -12.64
N ALA A 120 -22.27 1.66 -12.75
CA ALA A 120 -23.17 2.80 -12.59
C ALA A 120 -24.21 2.89 -13.71
N ASP A 121 -23.80 2.64 -14.97
CA ASP A 121 -24.69 2.68 -16.12
C ASP A 121 -25.72 1.51 -16.12
N GLY A 122 -25.41 0.41 -15.40
CA GLY A 122 -26.28 -0.76 -15.27
C GLY A 122 -27.22 -0.77 -14.05
N ASN A 123 -27.08 0.16 -13.11
CA ASN A 123 -27.84 0.18 -11.85
C ASN A 123 -28.34 1.61 -11.56
N PHE A 124 -29.48 1.97 -12.16
CA PHE A 124 -30.18 3.21 -11.81
C PHE A 124 -30.75 3.07 -10.38
N GLU A 125 -30.43 4.05 -9.54
CA GLU A 125 -30.78 4.18 -8.12
C GLU A 125 -29.95 3.38 -7.11
N GLY A 126 -29.15 4.11 -6.30
CA GLY A 126 -28.80 3.65 -4.96
C GLY A 126 -27.37 3.90 -4.48
N ARG A 127 -27.18 5.05 -3.84
CA ARG A 127 -26.33 5.31 -2.66
C ARG A 127 -24.80 5.13 -2.78
N GLY A 128 -24.14 6.27 -2.68
CA GLY A 128 -22.82 6.40 -2.07
C GLY A 128 -22.07 7.60 -2.62
N ASN A 129 -21.89 8.63 -1.80
CA ASN A 129 -21.13 9.87 -2.05
C ASN A 129 -19.62 9.65 -2.33
N ASP A 130 -19.21 8.43 -2.68
CA ASP A 130 -17.84 8.03 -3.06
C ASP A 130 -17.68 8.26 -4.58
N ASP A 131 -17.76 9.54 -4.97
CA ASP A 131 -17.77 10.09 -6.34
C ASP A 131 -16.43 9.84 -7.08
N GLY A 132 -16.14 8.59 -7.41
CA GLY A 132 -14.94 8.22 -8.17
C GLY A 132 -13.66 8.12 -7.34
N VAL A 133 -13.78 7.85 -6.04
CA VAL A 133 -12.64 7.54 -5.18
C VAL A 133 -12.04 6.20 -5.59
N VAL A 134 -10.76 6.18 -5.96
CA VAL A 134 -10.01 4.94 -6.24
C VAL A 134 -9.47 4.37 -4.94
N LEU A 135 -9.76 3.10 -4.68
CA LEU A 135 -9.28 2.40 -3.49
C LEU A 135 -7.99 1.65 -3.82
N PHE A 136 -6.88 2.05 -3.17
CA PHE A 136 -5.60 1.36 -3.29
C PHE A 136 -5.34 0.49 -2.07
N LEU A 137 -4.89 -0.74 -2.30
CA LEU A 137 -4.38 -1.63 -1.27
C LEU A 137 -2.89 -1.88 -1.49
N PHE A 138 -2.09 -1.58 -0.48
CA PHE A 138 -0.65 -1.85 -0.43
C PHE A 138 -0.35 -2.97 0.55
N ILE A 139 0.73 -3.72 0.30
CA ILE A 139 1.26 -4.70 1.25
C ILE A 139 2.59 -4.16 1.78
N ASP A 140 2.64 -3.81 3.07
CA ASP A 140 3.86 -3.36 3.74
C ASP A 140 4.51 -4.53 4.50
N ALA A 141 5.49 -5.15 3.87
CA ALA A 141 6.26 -6.27 4.41
C ALA A 141 7.60 -6.40 3.68
N THR A 142 8.54 -7.18 4.23
CA THR A 142 9.68 -7.67 3.44
C THR A 142 9.17 -8.47 2.23
N TRP A 143 9.95 -8.54 1.13
CA TRP A 143 9.54 -9.26 -0.07
C TRP A 143 9.05 -10.69 0.19
N THR A 144 9.76 -11.42 1.06
CA THR A 144 9.37 -12.79 1.45
C THR A 144 8.00 -12.82 2.13
N HIS A 145 7.77 -11.94 3.11
CA HIS A 145 6.49 -11.86 3.82
C HIS A 145 5.37 -11.33 2.92
N ALA A 146 5.65 -10.33 2.07
CA ALA A 146 4.67 -9.77 1.14
C ALA A 146 4.17 -10.85 0.17
N LYS A 147 5.09 -11.68 -0.35
CA LYS A 147 4.76 -12.82 -1.21
C LYS A 147 3.93 -13.87 -0.48
N GLU A 148 4.32 -14.23 0.74
CA GLU A 148 3.55 -15.16 1.58
C GLU A 148 2.12 -14.64 1.83
N MET A 149 2.00 -13.38 2.24
CA MET A 149 0.71 -12.73 2.47
C MET A 149 -0.13 -12.74 1.19
N TYR A 150 0.42 -12.28 0.07
CA TYR A 150 -0.28 -12.28 -1.22
C TYR A 150 -0.78 -13.68 -1.60
N GLN A 151 0.09 -14.69 -1.55
CA GLN A 151 -0.25 -16.07 -1.91
C GLN A 151 -1.32 -16.66 -1.00
N TYR A 152 -1.27 -16.37 0.30
CA TYR A 152 -2.30 -16.77 1.25
C TYR A 152 -3.68 -16.22 0.85
N HIS A 153 -3.76 -14.92 0.59
CA HIS A 153 -5.03 -14.27 0.26
C HIS A 153 -5.61 -14.75 -1.08
N VAL A 154 -4.76 -15.01 -2.08
CA VAL A 154 -5.19 -15.62 -3.35
C VAL A 154 -5.70 -17.04 -3.12
N ARG A 155 -4.97 -17.88 -2.38
CA ARG A 155 -5.36 -19.27 -2.11
C ARG A 155 -6.67 -19.37 -1.32
N CYS A 156 -6.91 -18.45 -0.41
CA CYS A 156 -8.14 -18.40 0.39
C CYS A 156 -9.31 -17.69 -0.33
N GLY A 157 -9.13 -17.26 -1.59
CA GLY A 157 -10.16 -16.55 -2.35
C GLY A 157 -10.49 -15.16 -1.81
N ILE A 158 -9.65 -14.61 -0.92
CA ILE A 158 -9.81 -13.25 -0.40
C ILE A 158 -9.38 -12.24 -1.48
N PHE A 159 -8.25 -12.49 -2.15
CA PHE A 159 -7.89 -11.77 -3.36
C PHE A 159 -8.41 -12.57 -4.55
N PRO A 160 -9.44 -12.09 -5.26
CA PRO A 160 -9.99 -12.76 -6.43
C PRO A 160 -8.86 -13.13 -7.40
N PRO A 161 -8.80 -14.36 -7.93
CA PRO A 161 -7.71 -14.79 -8.81
C PRO A 161 -7.59 -13.87 -10.05
N PRO A 162 -6.42 -13.89 -10.73
CA PRO A 162 -6.28 -13.25 -12.03
C PRO A 162 -7.40 -13.72 -12.97
N PRO A 163 -7.90 -12.85 -13.86
CA PRO A 163 -8.99 -13.21 -14.74
C PRO A 163 -8.56 -14.32 -15.70
N SER A 164 -8.92 -15.57 -15.39
CA SER A 164 -8.95 -16.66 -16.38
C SER A 164 -10.23 -16.53 -17.21
N GLY A 165 -10.40 -15.38 -17.88
CA GLY A 165 -11.58 -15.07 -18.70
C GLY A 165 -12.74 -14.37 -17.99
N GLU A 166 -12.71 -14.19 -16.66
CA GLU A 166 -13.76 -13.46 -15.93
C GLU A 166 -13.48 -11.95 -15.82
N LYS A 167 -14.52 -11.13 -16.07
CA LYS A 167 -14.43 -9.66 -16.08
C LYS A 167 -14.36 -9.01 -14.68
N ASN A 168 -14.33 -9.80 -13.59
CA ASN A 168 -14.51 -9.34 -12.20
C ASN A 168 -13.34 -9.64 -11.24
N GLY A 169 -12.15 -9.98 -11.75
CA GLY A 169 -10.96 -10.20 -10.91
C GLY A 169 -10.39 -8.92 -10.29
N MET A 170 -9.60 -9.01 -9.22
CA MET A 170 -8.95 -7.84 -8.60
C MET A 170 -7.98 -7.16 -9.58
N ILE A 171 -7.99 -5.83 -9.65
CA ILE A 171 -7.03 -5.10 -10.49
C ILE A 171 -5.68 -5.09 -9.76
N ARG A 172 -4.64 -5.60 -10.41
CA ARG A 172 -3.28 -5.62 -9.87
C ARG A 172 -2.42 -4.64 -10.65
N VAL A 173 -1.72 -3.77 -9.94
CA VAL A 173 -0.81 -2.79 -10.53
C VAL A 173 0.58 -3.00 -10.00
N ALA A 174 1.55 -2.94 -10.92
CA ALA A 174 2.95 -2.79 -10.59
C ALA A 174 3.29 -1.32 -10.74
N MET A 175 3.91 -0.73 -9.71
CA MET A 175 4.61 0.52 -9.93
C MET A 175 5.84 0.20 -10.75
N ASP A 176 5.90 0.69 -11.98
CA ASP A 176 7.13 0.67 -12.75
C ASP A 176 8.02 1.81 -12.20
N PRO A 177 9.19 1.51 -11.61
CA PRO A 177 10.08 2.55 -11.13
C PRO A 177 10.69 3.38 -12.27
N PHE A 178 10.48 3.02 -13.54
CA PHE A 178 11.27 3.53 -14.67
C PHE A 178 10.49 3.90 -15.94
N ARG A 179 9.16 3.81 -15.99
CA ARG A 179 8.39 4.34 -17.14
C ARG A 179 8.54 5.87 -17.21
N GLY A 180 9.39 6.33 -18.13
CA GLY A 180 9.72 7.75 -18.32
C GLY A 180 11.00 8.22 -17.62
N TRP A 181 11.67 7.34 -16.85
CA TRP A 181 12.93 7.69 -16.19
C TRP A 181 14.11 7.33 -17.09
N THR A 182 14.64 8.32 -17.81
CA THR A 182 15.91 8.13 -18.52
C THR A 182 17.06 8.07 -17.50
N PRO A 183 17.99 7.09 -17.58
CA PRO A 183 19.11 6.93 -16.63
C PRO A 183 20.02 8.15 -16.44
N THR A 184 19.85 9.20 -17.23
CA THR A 184 20.62 10.44 -17.18
C THR A 184 20.18 11.41 -16.07
N GLN A 185 19.00 11.24 -15.47
CA GLN A 185 18.42 12.27 -14.58
C GLN A 185 18.74 12.11 -13.08
N PHE A 186 19.31 10.98 -12.65
CA PHE A 186 19.74 10.82 -11.26
C PHE A 186 21.06 10.05 -11.18
N ARG A 187 22.14 10.79 -10.91
CA ARG A 187 23.42 10.21 -10.50
C ARG A 187 23.59 10.43 -9.00
N PRO A 188 23.14 9.49 -8.14
CA PRO A 188 23.49 9.56 -6.74
C PRO A 188 25.00 9.37 -6.66
N SER A 189 25.71 10.41 -6.23
CA SER A 189 27.17 10.51 -6.24
C SER A 189 27.88 9.47 -5.35
N ARG A 190 27.15 8.56 -4.68
CA ARG A 190 27.70 7.59 -3.70
C ARG A 190 27.39 6.12 -3.97
N PHE A 191 26.71 5.76 -5.05
CA PHE A 191 26.49 4.34 -5.42
C PHE A 191 27.12 4.00 -6.77
N ILE A 192 28.43 4.21 -6.88
CA ILE A 192 29.24 3.69 -7.99
C ILE A 192 29.77 2.34 -7.52
N SER A 193 29.11 1.23 -7.87
CA SER A 193 29.77 -0.08 -8.13
C SER A 193 28.87 -1.32 -8.10
N ILE A 194 27.55 -1.24 -7.91
CA ILE A 194 26.72 -2.43 -8.13
C ILE A 194 26.41 -2.52 -9.62
N ARG A 195 27.30 -3.18 -10.38
CA ARG A 195 26.98 -3.61 -11.74
C ARG A 195 25.87 -4.65 -11.64
N CYS A 196 24.66 -4.32 -12.08
CA CYS A 196 23.71 -5.35 -12.50
C CYS A 196 24.38 -6.17 -13.61
N PRO A 197 24.44 -7.52 -13.50
CA PRO A 197 24.91 -8.34 -14.61
C PRO A 197 23.95 -8.12 -15.80
N ALA A 198 24.52 -7.69 -16.91
CA ALA A 198 23.79 -7.51 -18.15
C ALA A 198 23.15 -8.83 -18.56
N SER A 199 21.84 -8.78 -18.80
CA SER A 199 21.10 -9.82 -19.49
C SER A 199 21.72 -10.06 -20.86
N GLY A 200 22.28 -11.25 -21.09
CA GLY A 200 22.71 -11.66 -22.42
C GLY A 200 23.91 -12.58 -22.39
N SER A 201 23.67 -13.88 -22.26
CA SER A 201 24.46 -14.93 -22.93
C SER A 201 23.75 -16.27 -22.73
N ALA A 202 23.00 -16.69 -23.75
CA ALA A 202 22.68 -18.10 -23.94
C ALA A 202 24.02 -18.86 -24.07
N LYS A 203 24.27 -19.81 -23.17
CA LYS A 203 25.27 -20.85 -23.40
C LYS A 203 24.53 -22.18 -23.51
N LYS A 204 24.48 -22.70 -24.73
CA LYS A 204 24.35 -24.14 -25.00
C LYS A 204 25.56 -24.83 -24.36
N PHE A 205 25.31 -25.81 -23.49
CA PHE A 205 25.97 -27.11 -23.43
C PHE A 205 25.06 -28.04 -22.63
#